data_AF-A0A4Y7PX94-F1
#
_entry.id   AF-A0A4Y7PX94-F1
#
_cell.length_a   1.000
_cell.length_b   1.000
_cell.length_c   1.000
_cell.angle_alpha   90.00
_cell.angle_beta   90.00
_cell.angle_gamma   90.00
#
_symmetry.space_group_name_H-M   'P 1'
#
loop_
_entity.id
_entity.type
_entity.pdbx_description
1 polymer ?
#
loop_
_entity_poly.entity_id
_entity_poly.type
_entity_poly.pdbx_seq_one_letter_code
_entity_poly.pdbx_strand_id
1 'polypeptide(L)'
;MPLANGIYKIKNVRTQHYVALCNEFNDLVASEHINLNHEEWQINFYSDNKCCTIQNCVFGTFAGRPQRPSDLYVNGTEKRYLWKIKEIDGSLAIHTSGVEIYWCFEKNRINAQVVLRHEPPESTYYLWILEKVGAGQNVLQSSETFHVARQKWTTDNKAEWERMHKLLSEKLRQVPKATSISDHICLGETRVSLLSRISDWTKTTDISAKEPVYWLTGPAGAGKSTIACTVARQAQDQGMTVSCFFLHRDSHDRRDPHLVVDSLAFQLAHLDVGIADKIVEALMNYPDLVSSPGFYDKFSKLIVEPVKESGIAVLLVIDDLDAL
;
A
#
# COMPACT_ATOMS: atom_id res chain seq x y z
N MET A 1 34.15 3.41 -1.12
CA MET A 1 34.18 1.92 -1.22
C MET A 1 33.36 1.55 -2.44
N PRO A 2 33.79 0.67 -3.35
CA PRO A 2 32.98 0.35 -4.52
C PRO A 2 31.66 -0.29 -4.08
N LEU A 3 30.55 0.22 -4.62
CA LEU A 3 29.25 -0.42 -4.45
C LEU A 3 29.34 -1.86 -4.99
N ALA A 4 28.76 -2.80 -4.26
CA ALA A 4 28.75 -4.21 -4.60
C ALA A 4 27.33 -4.64 -4.93
N ASN A 5 27.17 -5.82 -5.53
CA ASN A 5 25.85 -6.40 -5.70
C ASN A 5 25.21 -6.64 -4.33
N GLY A 6 23.91 -6.37 -4.22
CA GLY A 6 23.18 -6.55 -2.99
C GLY A 6 21.87 -5.79 -2.93
N ILE A 7 21.22 -5.88 -1.78
CA ILE A 7 19.99 -5.17 -1.47
C ILE A 7 20.34 -3.84 -0.83
N TYR A 8 19.76 -2.78 -1.37
CA TYR A 8 19.99 -1.41 -0.93
C TYR A 8 18.66 -0.69 -0.75
N LYS A 9 18.66 0.25 0.19
CA LYS A 9 17.66 1.32 0.26
C LYS A 9 18.26 2.60 -0.31
N ILE A 10 17.52 3.28 -1.18
CA ILE A 10 17.99 4.46 -1.90
C ILE A 10 17.38 5.69 -1.23
N LYS A 11 18.17 6.42 -0.44
CA LYS A 11 17.74 7.57 0.35
C LYS A 11 18.18 8.87 -0.30
N ASN A 12 17.31 9.88 -0.37
CA ASN A 12 17.70 11.18 -0.86
C ASN A 12 18.47 11.98 0.20
N VAL A 13 19.60 12.55 -0.19
CA VAL A 13 20.48 13.33 0.72
C VAL A 13 19.74 14.53 1.31
N ARG A 14 18.90 15.21 0.52
CA ARG A 14 18.24 16.43 0.96
C ARG A 14 16.99 16.16 1.76
N THR A 15 16.07 15.37 1.20
CA THR A 15 14.74 15.18 1.80
C THR A 15 14.73 14.09 2.87
N GLN A 16 15.78 13.27 2.95
CA GLN A 16 15.86 12.08 3.81
C GLN A 16 14.79 11.02 3.50
N HIS A 17 14.05 11.17 2.41
CA HIS A 17 13.06 10.20 1.94
C HIS A 17 13.72 9.09 1.11
N TYR A 18 13.13 7.91 1.16
CA TYR A 18 13.55 6.75 0.38
C TYR A 18 12.78 6.65 -0.93
N VAL A 19 13.41 6.05 -1.93
CA VAL A 19 12.74 5.68 -3.17
C VAL A 19 11.95 4.41 -2.95
N ALA A 20 10.64 4.48 -3.14
CA ALA A 20 9.72 3.35 -3.00
C ALA A 20 8.94 3.09 -4.29
N LEU A 21 8.48 1.85 -4.44
CA LEU A 21 7.51 1.47 -5.45
C LEU A 21 6.20 1.07 -4.76
N CYS A 22 5.08 1.70 -5.11
CA CYS A 22 3.79 1.40 -4.45
C CYS A 22 3.01 0.27 -5.14
N ASN A 23 3.29 0.00 -6.41
CA ASN A 23 2.71 -1.08 -7.21
C ASN A 23 3.66 -1.43 -8.36
N GLU A 24 3.61 -2.66 -8.87
CA GLU A 24 4.55 -3.25 -9.83
C GLU A 24 4.81 -2.40 -11.10
N PHE A 25 3.84 -1.60 -11.56
CA PHE A 25 3.97 -0.74 -12.75
C PHE A 25 3.77 0.76 -12.52
N ASN A 26 3.67 1.18 -11.26
CA ASN A 26 3.49 2.59 -10.92
C ASN A 26 4.81 3.37 -11.00
N ASP A 27 4.70 4.69 -10.97
CA ASP A 27 5.85 5.57 -10.79
C ASP A 27 6.49 5.35 -9.42
N LEU A 28 7.82 5.48 -9.39
CA LEU A 28 8.60 5.47 -8.17
C LEU A 28 8.35 6.77 -7.40
N VAL A 29 8.28 6.71 -6.07
CA VAL A 29 7.91 7.85 -5.22
C VAL A 29 8.79 7.99 -3.99
N ALA A 30 8.77 9.18 -3.38
CA ALA A 30 9.38 9.48 -2.09
C ALA A 30 8.58 8.87 -0.93
N SER A 31 9.25 8.16 -0.02
CA SER A 31 8.69 7.51 1.17
C SER A 31 9.46 7.91 2.44
N GLU A 32 8.79 7.94 3.60
CA GLU A 32 9.36 8.33 4.90
C GLU A 32 10.03 7.18 5.68
N HIS A 33 10.43 6.08 5.02
CA HIS A 33 11.08 4.93 5.66
C HIS A 33 10.20 4.09 6.58
N ILE A 34 8.90 4.06 6.30
CA ILE A 34 7.92 3.35 7.14
C ILE A 34 7.52 2.01 6.48
N ASN A 35 7.73 1.86 5.16
CA ASN A 35 7.49 0.62 4.41
C ASN A 35 8.79 -0.12 4.10
N LEU A 36 9.15 -1.05 5.00
CA LEU A 36 10.47 -1.71 4.98
C LEU A 36 10.76 -2.49 3.69
N ASN A 37 9.74 -3.03 3.00
CA ASN A 37 9.96 -3.92 1.85
C ASN A 37 9.85 -3.20 0.48
N HIS A 38 9.05 -2.14 0.37
CA HIS A 38 8.80 -1.45 -0.92
C HIS A 38 9.94 -0.50 -1.32
N GLU A 39 10.87 -0.26 -0.38
CA GLU A 39 12.05 0.59 -0.50
C GLU A 39 13.33 -0.21 -0.74
N GLU A 40 13.24 -1.54 -0.75
CA GLU A 40 14.38 -2.43 -0.98
C GLU A 40 14.56 -2.72 -2.46
N TRP A 41 15.75 -2.44 -2.93
CA TRP A 41 16.14 -2.58 -4.32
C TRP A 41 17.33 -3.51 -4.42
N GLN A 42 17.16 -4.62 -5.13
CA GLN A 42 18.26 -5.46 -5.57
C GLN A 42 19.01 -4.73 -6.68
N ILE A 43 20.25 -4.34 -6.39
CA ILE A 43 21.14 -3.68 -7.34
C ILE A 43 22.18 -4.69 -7.79
N ASN A 44 22.17 -4.97 -9.10
CA ASN A 44 23.11 -5.88 -9.75
C ASN A 44 23.94 -5.09 -10.75
N PHE A 45 25.24 -5.00 -10.51
CA PHE A 45 26.23 -4.36 -11.36
C PHE A 45 26.72 -5.32 -12.45
N TYR A 46 26.99 -4.75 -13.62
CA TYR A 46 27.50 -5.44 -14.81
C TYR A 46 28.67 -4.63 -15.40
N SER A 47 29.52 -5.32 -16.17
CA SER A 47 30.59 -4.70 -16.98
C SER A 47 31.51 -3.76 -16.17
N ASP A 48 32.26 -4.31 -15.21
CA ASP A 48 33.18 -3.59 -14.32
C ASP A 48 32.53 -2.49 -13.47
N ASN A 49 31.33 -2.74 -12.93
CA ASN A 49 30.55 -1.79 -12.14
C ASN A 49 30.15 -0.50 -12.88
N LYS A 50 30.19 -0.50 -14.22
CA LYS A 50 29.83 0.69 -15.02
C LYS A 50 28.32 0.86 -15.17
N CYS A 51 27.55 -0.23 -15.15
CA CYS A 51 26.09 -0.19 -15.27
C CYS A 51 25.45 -1.13 -14.25
N CYS A 52 24.22 -0.84 -13.85
CA CYS A 52 23.45 -1.70 -12.95
C CYS A 52 21.98 -1.79 -13.36
N THR A 53 21.34 -2.89 -12.97
CA THR A 53 19.88 -2.97 -12.88
C THR A 53 19.46 -2.66 -11.45
N ILE A 54 18.32 -1.99 -11.31
CA ILE A 54 17.71 -1.68 -10.01
C ILE A 54 16.33 -2.35 -10.03
N GLN A 55 16.16 -3.41 -9.24
CA GLN A 55 14.95 -4.24 -9.22
C GLN A 55 14.30 -4.16 -7.84
N ASN A 56 12.99 -3.92 -7.80
CA ASN A 56 12.27 -3.89 -6.53
C ASN A 56 12.17 -5.30 -5.95
N CYS A 57 12.52 -5.46 -4.67
CA CYS A 57 12.55 -6.78 -4.03
C CYS A 57 11.14 -7.39 -3.82
N VAL A 58 10.10 -6.57 -3.71
CA VAL A 58 8.71 -7.04 -3.49
C VAL A 58 8.03 -7.40 -4.80
N PHE A 59 8.03 -6.49 -5.76
CA PHE A 59 7.29 -6.66 -7.01
C PHE A 59 8.07 -7.42 -8.09
N GLY A 60 9.38 -7.55 -7.93
CA GLY A 60 10.24 -8.15 -8.94
C GLY A 60 10.36 -7.32 -10.24
N THR A 61 9.73 -6.14 -10.32
CA THR A 61 9.83 -5.24 -11.47
C THR A 61 11.05 -4.32 -11.34
N PHE A 62 11.56 -3.87 -12.48
CA PHE A 62 12.72 -3.00 -12.57
C PHE A 62 12.30 -1.53 -12.55
N ALA A 63 13.13 -0.69 -11.94
CA ALA A 63 13.07 0.75 -12.17
C ALA A 63 13.40 1.01 -13.65
N GLY A 64 12.35 1.27 -14.42
CA GLY A 64 12.40 1.43 -15.86
C GLY A 64 12.50 2.89 -16.27
N ARG A 65 12.98 3.11 -17.49
CA ARG A 65 12.85 4.40 -18.14
C ARG A 65 11.45 4.50 -18.78
N PRO A 66 10.82 5.67 -18.73
CA PRO A 66 9.55 5.91 -19.42
C PRO A 66 9.61 5.53 -20.90
N GLN A 67 8.54 4.91 -21.40
CA GLN A 67 8.47 4.40 -22.78
C GLN A 67 8.30 5.52 -23.81
N ARG A 68 7.71 6.67 -23.42
CA ARG A 68 7.53 7.83 -24.29
C ARG A 68 8.58 8.90 -23.97
N PRO A 69 9.17 9.56 -24.99
CA PRO A 69 10.15 10.63 -24.77
C PRO A 69 9.63 11.85 -23.99
N SER A 70 8.30 12.07 -23.98
CA SER A 70 7.63 13.13 -23.23
C SER A 70 7.53 12.85 -21.73
N ASP A 71 7.65 11.58 -21.34
CA ASP A 71 7.44 11.15 -19.97
C ASP A 71 8.78 11.20 -19.23
N LEU A 72 8.77 11.82 -18.05
CA LEU A 72 9.97 12.02 -17.23
C LEU A 72 9.98 11.07 -16.03
N TYR A 73 8.89 10.37 -15.75
CA TYR A 73 8.70 9.58 -14.53
C TYR A 73 9.37 8.22 -14.64
N VAL A 74 10.18 7.88 -13.65
CA VAL A 74 10.74 6.54 -13.50
C VAL A 74 9.66 5.65 -12.93
N ASN A 75 9.36 4.53 -13.58
CA ASN A 75 8.26 3.64 -13.19
C ASN A 75 8.71 2.17 -13.11
N GLY A 76 7.92 1.35 -12.43
CA GLY A 76 8.10 -0.10 -12.42
C GLY A 76 7.84 -0.69 -13.81
N THR A 77 8.73 -1.58 -14.26
CA THR A 77 8.61 -2.23 -15.59
C THR A 77 9.12 -3.67 -15.55
N GLU A 78 8.57 -4.54 -16.39
CA GLU A 78 9.08 -5.91 -16.56
C GLU A 78 10.44 -5.93 -17.28
N LYS A 79 10.67 -4.97 -18.18
CA LYS A 79 11.90 -4.88 -18.96
C LYS A 79 12.99 -4.20 -18.16
N ARG A 80 14.10 -4.92 -17.93
CA ARG A 80 15.29 -4.34 -17.30
C ARG A 80 15.79 -3.10 -18.04
N TYR A 81 16.12 -2.06 -17.29
CA TYR A 81 16.85 -0.89 -17.77
C TYR A 81 18.22 -0.81 -17.10
N LEU A 82 19.23 -0.40 -17.86
CA LEU A 82 20.60 -0.24 -17.35
C LEU A 82 20.84 1.20 -16.92
N TRP A 83 21.00 1.39 -15.62
CA TRP A 83 21.37 2.66 -14.98
C TRP A 83 22.88 2.74 -14.77
N LYS A 84 23.39 3.96 -14.63
CA LYS A 84 24.75 4.25 -14.16
C LYS A 84 24.67 4.96 -12.81
N ILE A 85 25.63 4.66 -11.93
CA ILE A 85 25.76 5.30 -10.62
C ILE A 85 27.14 5.96 -10.55
N LYS A 86 27.17 7.27 -10.32
CA LYS A 86 28.41 8.05 -10.15
C LYS A 86 28.51 8.62 -8.74
N GLU A 87 29.71 8.67 -8.18
CA GLU A 87 29.98 9.32 -6.89
C GLU A 87 30.25 10.82 -7.11
N ILE A 88 29.63 11.67 -6.29
CA ILE A 88 29.74 13.13 -6.30
C ILE A 88 29.83 13.59 -4.84
N ASP A 89 30.98 14.12 -4.43
CA ASP A 89 31.21 14.68 -3.09
C ASP A 89 30.72 13.78 -1.93
N GLY A 90 30.99 12.48 -2.04
CA GLY A 90 30.60 11.47 -1.04
C GLY A 90 29.13 11.04 -1.10
N SER A 91 28.34 11.56 -2.04
CA SER A 91 26.99 11.13 -2.37
C SER A 91 26.95 10.42 -3.72
N LEU A 92 25.83 9.80 -4.07
CA LEU A 92 25.67 9.05 -5.32
C LEU A 92 24.63 9.70 -6.22
N ALA A 93 24.82 9.65 -7.53
CA ALA A 93 23.85 10.08 -8.52
C ALA A 93 23.52 8.94 -9.48
N ILE A 94 22.23 8.66 -9.65
CA ILE A 94 21.71 7.63 -10.54
C ILE A 94 21.30 8.31 -11.86
N HIS A 95 21.83 7.82 -12.98
CA HIS A 95 21.59 8.45 -14.29
C HIS A 95 21.49 7.44 -15.44
N THR A 96 20.93 7.89 -16.56
CA THR A 96 20.80 7.07 -17.76
C THR A 96 22.15 6.71 -18.39
N SER A 97 22.25 5.54 -19.02
CA SER A 97 23.52 5.00 -19.56
C SER A 97 24.10 5.75 -20.76
N GLY A 98 23.27 6.51 -21.50
CA GLY A 98 23.64 7.28 -22.70
C GLY A 98 23.86 8.76 -22.40
N VAL A 99 22.79 9.55 -22.52
CA VAL A 99 22.77 10.98 -22.10
C VAL A 99 22.72 11.04 -20.58
N GLU A 100 23.44 11.95 -19.93
CA GLU A 100 23.38 12.10 -18.48
C GLU A 100 22.11 12.86 -18.05
N ILE A 101 21.09 12.09 -17.68
CA ILE A 101 19.84 12.56 -17.09
C ILE A 101 19.68 11.83 -15.77
N TYR A 102 19.46 12.58 -14.69
CA TYR A 102 19.54 12.09 -13.32
C TYR A 102 18.17 11.81 -12.73
N TRP A 103 18.11 10.83 -11.83
CA TRP A 103 16.98 10.67 -10.92
C TRP A 103 16.92 11.85 -9.96
N CYS A 104 15.74 12.47 -9.87
CA CYS A 104 15.43 13.57 -8.96
C CYS A 104 14.04 13.36 -8.38
N PHE A 105 13.79 13.78 -7.13
CA PHE A 105 12.41 13.97 -6.71
C PHE A 105 11.79 15.20 -7.38
N GLU A 106 10.54 15.06 -7.85
CA GLU A 106 9.82 16.15 -8.51
C GLU A 106 9.63 17.36 -7.57
N LYS A 107 9.33 17.07 -6.29
CA LYS A 107 8.96 18.01 -5.23
C LYS A 107 9.53 17.55 -3.87
N ASN A 108 9.66 18.49 -2.93
CA ASN A 108 10.14 18.22 -1.57
C ASN A 108 8.99 17.79 -0.62
N ARG A 109 8.38 16.64 -0.88
CA ARG A 109 7.31 16.06 -0.03
C ARG A 109 7.24 14.54 -0.22
N ILE A 110 6.66 13.84 0.74
CA ILE A 110 6.30 12.43 0.57
C ILE A 110 5.38 12.25 -0.65
N ASN A 111 5.44 11.08 -1.28
CA ASN A 111 4.74 10.74 -2.53
C ASN A 111 5.14 11.59 -3.76
N ALA A 112 6.20 12.40 -3.67
CA ALA A 112 6.77 13.05 -4.86
C ALA A 112 7.36 11.98 -5.78
N GLN A 113 7.07 12.05 -7.08
CA GLN A 113 7.55 11.08 -8.05
C GLN A 113 9.06 11.25 -8.29
N VAL A 114 9.73 10.14 -8.60
CA VAL A 114 11.08 10.14 -9.14
C VAL A 114 11.01 10.46 -10.63
N VAL A 115 11.66 11.55 -11.01
CA VAL A 115 11.69 12.06 -12.39
C VAL A 115 13.11 12.14 -12.91
N LEU A 116 13.24 12.07 -14.23
CA LEU A 116 14.47 12.26 -14.97
C LEU A 116 14.64 13.73 -15.33
N ARG A 117 15.71 14.38 -14.84
CA ARG A 117 16.05 15.77 -15.17
C ARG A 117 17.52 15.94 -15.51
N HIS A 118 17.82 16.95 -16.33
CA HIS A 118 19.19 17.42 -16.50
C HIS A 118 19.68 18.12 -15.23
N GLU A 119 20.99 18.05 -14.99
CA GLU A 119 21.68 18.55 -13.80
C GLU A 119 21.39 20.04 -13.54
N PRO A 120 20.71 20.40 -12.44
CA PRO A 120 20.58 21.80 -12.04
C PRO A 120 21.81 22.21 -11.19
N PRO A 121 22.43 23.37 -11.44
CA PRO A 121 23.72 23.76 -10.85
C PRO A 121 23.74 23.98 -9.33
N GLU A 122 22.60 23.95 -8.64
CA GLU A 122 22.51 24.29 -7.20
C GLU A 122 21.67 23.29 -6.36
N SER A 123 21.31 22.14 -6.91
CA SER A 123 20.31 21.25 -6.31
C SER A 123 20.92 19.96 -5.77
N THR A 124 20.65 19.61 -4.50
CA THR A 124 20.97 18.27 -3.94
C THR A 124 19.86 17.23 -4.14
N TYR A 125 18.81 17.54 -4.91
CA TYR A 125 17.66 16.65 -5.12
C TYR A 125 17.95 15.39 -5.95
N TYR A 126 19.10 15.33 -6.64
CA TYR A 126 19.55 14.18 -7.42
C TYR A 126 20.62 13.33 -6.73
N LEU A 127 20.96 13.69 -5.49
CA LEU A 127 21.97 13.02 -4.70
C LEU A 127 21.32 12.00 -3.76
N TRP A 128 21.89 10.81 -3.73
CA TRP A 128 21.37 9.63 -3.07
C TRP A 128 22.43 9.01 -2.15
N ILE A 129 21.96 8.35 -1.10
CA ILE A 129 22.73 7.47 -0.22
C ILE A 129 22.17 6.07 -0.44
N LEU A 130 23.06 5.11 -0.75
CA LEU A 130 22.69 3.71 -0.89
C LEU A 130 23.05 2.98 0.41
N GLU A 131 22.04 2.70 1.22
CA GLU A 131 22.19 2.01 2.50
C GLU A 131 22.06 0.50 2.29
N LYS A 132 23.15 -0.25 2.54
CA LYS A 132 23.17 -1.70 2.33
C LYS A 132 22.38 -2.42 3.42
N VAL A 133 21.45 -3.29 3.02
CA VAL A 133 20.70 -4.14 3.95
C VAL A 133 21.56 -5.38 4.27
N GLY A 134 21.95 -5.54 5.54
CA GLY A 134 22.95 -6.53 5.99
C GLY A 134 22.38 -7.93 6.24
N ALA A 135 23.17 -8.97 5.93
CA ALA A 135 22.90 -10.34 6.35
C ALA A 135 23.31 -10.51 7.83
N GLY A 136 22.34 -10.45 8.75
CA GLY A 136 22.47 -10.96 10.13
C GLY A 136 22.52 -9.92 11.26
N GLN A 137 21.35 -9.47 11.71
CA GLN A 137 21.01 -9.37 13.13
C GLN A 137 19.54 -9.78 13.29
N ASN A 138 19.32 -10.88 14.00
CA ASN A 138 18.01 -11.27 14.51
C ASN A 138 17.65 -10.33 15.67
N VAL A 139 16.72 -9.41 15.41
CA VAL A 139 15.73 -8.98 16.40
C VAL A 139 14.37 -9.16 15.73
N LEU A 140 13.53 -9.99 16.34
CA LEU A 140 12.11 -10.20 16.05
C LEU A 140 11.46 -8.83 15.73
N GLN A 141 10.62 -8.63 14.72
CA GLN A 141 9.60 -9.46 14.10
C GLN A 141 9.50 -9.14 12.60
N SER A 142 9.13 -10.15 11.82
CA SER A 142 8.58 -10.04 10.47
C SER A 142 7.55 -8.91 10.37
N SER A 143 7.92 -7.78 9.76
CA SER A 143 6.95 -6.78 9.31
C SER A 143 6.91 -6.83 7.79
N GLU A 144 6.14 -7.77 7.27
CA GLU A 144 5.66 -7.62 5.90
C GLU A 144 4.85 -6.32 5.84
N THR A 145 4.98 -5.58 4.75
CA THR A 145 3.96 -4.62 4.35
C THR A 145 2.75 -5.42 3.90
N PHE A 146 1.95 -5.82 4.87
CA PHE A 146 0.75 -6.59 4.63
C PHE A 146 -0.30 -5.67 4.00
N HIS A 147 -0.57 -5.85 2.71
CA HIS A 147 -1.94 -5.68 2.23
C HIS A 147 -2.85 -6.46 3.18
N VAL A 148 -4.03 -5.88 3.52
CA VAL A 148 -5.21 -6.59 4.06
C VAL A 148 -5.08 -8.08 3.77
N ALA A 149 -4.90 -8.92 4.81
CA ALA A 149 -4.37 -10.28 4.71
C ALA A 149 -4.91 -11.03 3.48
N ARG A 150 -4.18 -10.96 2.36
CA ARG A 150 -4.66 -11.54 1.10
C ARG A 150 -4.49 -13.03 1.19
N GLN A 151 -5.54 -13.76 0.83
CA GLN A 151 -5.49 -15.21 0.80
C GLN A 151 -4.27 -15.72 0.03
N LYS A 152 -3.57 -16.70 0.60
CA LYS A 152 -2.50 -17.43 -0.08
C LYS A 152 -3.13 -18.56 -0.89
N TRP A 153 -3.04 -18.48 -2.21
CA TRP A 153 -3.62 -19.46 -3.12
C TRP A 153 -2.66 -20.62 -3.40
N THR A 154 -3.19 -21.84 -3.38
CA THR A 154 -2.51 -23.01 -3.94
C THR A 154 -2.76 -23.07 -5.46
N THR A 155 -1.92 -23.82 -6.18
CA THR A 155 -2.01 -23.97 -7.65
C THR A 155 -3.36 -24.50 -8.14
N ASP A 156 -4.08 -25.26 -7.32
CA ASP A 156 -5.35 -25.90 -7.70
C ASP A 156 -6.54 -24.92 -7.75
N ASN A 157 -6.52 -23.85 -6.96
CA ASN A 157 -7.64 -22.87 -6.89
C ASN A 157 -7.39 -21.59 -7.69
N LYS A 158 -6.25 -21.48 -8.38
CA LYS A 158 -5.84 -20.25 -9.07
C LYS A 158 -6.80 -19.84 -10.20
N ALA A 159 -7.23 -20.80 -11.02
CA ALA A 159 -8.08 -20.52 -12.17
C ALA A 159 -9.52 -20.13 -11.76
N GLU A 160 -10.01 -20.69 -10.67
CA GLU A 160 -11.32 -20.34 -10.10
C GLU A 160 -11.28 -18.92 -9.52
N TRP A 161 -10.25 -18.62 -8.71
CA TRP A 161 -10.04 -17.29 -8.19
C TRP A 161 -9.88 -16.25 -9.31
N GLU A 162 -9.13 -16.52 -10.37
CA GLU A 162 -8.98 -15.60 -11.51
C GLU A 162 -10.33 -15.25 -12.16
N ARG A 163 -11.26 -16.22 -12.25
CA ARG A 163 -12.62 -15.98 -12.76
C ARG A 163 -13.43 -15.12 -11.80
N MET A 164 -13.40 -15.44 -10.51
CA MET A 164 -14.10 -14.67 -9.48
C MET A 164 -13.55 -13.24 -9.41
N HIS A 165 -12.24 -13.08 -9.35
CA HIS A 165 -11.55 -11.80 -9.33
C HIS A 165 -11.92 -10.95 -10.54
N LYS A 166 -11.95 -11.55 -11.74
CA LYS A 166 -12.39 -10.85 -12.95
C LYS A 166 -13.81 -10.31 -12.79
N LEU A 167 -14.77 -11.16 -12.40
CA LEU A 167 -16.15 -10.75 -12.17
C LEU A 167 -16.27 -9.64 -11.11
N LEU A 168 -15.59 -9.81 -9.97
CA LEU A 168 -15.56 -8.84 -8.89
C LEU A 168 -15.00 -7.49 -9.36
N SER A 169 -13.92 -7.50 -10.14
CA SER A 169 -13.28 -6.29 -10.67
C SER A 169 -14.12 -5.58 -11.73
N GLU A 170 -14.92 -6.33 -12.51
CA GLU A 170 -15.84 -5.77 -13.51
C GLU A 170 -17.10 -5.18 -12.86
N LYS A 171 -17.57 -5.78 -11.76
CA LYS A 171 -18.84 -5.41 -11.11
C LYS A 171 -18.67 -4.39 -10.00
N LEU A 172 -17.64 -4.50 -9.17
CA LEU A 172 -17.44 -3.65 -8.01
C LEU A 172 -16.46 -2.52 -8.34
N ARG A 173 -16.96 -1.28 -8.35
CA ARG A 173 -16.09 -0.12 -8.56
C ARG A 173 -15.30 0.16 -7.28
N GLN A 174 -13.98 0.02 -7.36
CA GLN A 174 -13.08 0.36 -6.26
C GLN A 174 -12.72 1.84 -6.28
N VAL A 175 -12.55 2.41 -5.09
CA VAL A 175 -11.98 3.74 -4.92
C VAL A 175 -10.49 3.62 -4.57
N PRO A 176 -9.57 3.94 -5.51
CA PRO A 176 -8.14 3.76 -5.26
C PRO A 176 -7.67 4.55 -4.04
N LYS A 177 -6.79 3.92 -3.25
CA LYS A 177 -6.14 4.47 -2.05
C LYS A 177 -7.07 4.78 -0.85
N ALA A 178 -8.38 4.53 -0.96
CA ALA A 178 -9.29 4.63 0.18
C ALA A 178 -9.24 3.37 1.07
N THR A 179 -8.72 2.27 0.52
CA THR A 179 -8.75 0.93 1.10
C THR A 179 -7.40 0.48 1.65
N SER A 180 -6.44 1.40 1.74
CA SER A 180 -5.09 1.13 2.22
C SER A 180 -4.91 1.74 3.60
N ILE A 181 -4.43 0.95 4.56
CA ILE A 181 -4.04 1.44 5.87
C ILE A 181 -2.85 2.38 5.66
N SER A 182 -2.98 3.63 6.14
CA SER A 182 -1.88 4.59 6.07
C SER A 182 -0.79 4.22 7.07
N ASP A 183 0.45 4.48 6.68
CA ASP A 183 1.62 4.36 7.54
C ASP A 183 1.68 5.46 8.64
N HIS A 184 0.77 6.44 8.60
CA HIS A 184 0.61 7.45 9.64
C HIS A 184 -0.08 6.86 10.89
N ILE A 185 0.70 6.11 11.68
CA ILE A 185 0.30 5.54 12.96
C ILE A 185 0.65 6.45 14.14
N CYS A 186 0.10 6.15 15.32
CA CYS A 186 0.40 6.85 16.55
C CYS A 186 1.90 6.71 16.86
N LEU A 187 2.51 7.82 17.29
CA LEU A 187 3.88 7.79 17.79
C LEU A 187 3.98 6.85 19.00
N GLY A 188 5.13 6.21 19.15
CA GLY A 188 5.42 5.34 20.30
C GLY A 188 5.07 6.04 21.62
N GLU A 189 4.53 5.28 22.56
CA GLU A 189 4.14 5.74 23.90
C GLU A 189 3.02 6.79 23.94
N THR A 190 2.45 7.17 22.80
CA THR A 190 1.26 8.03 22.75
C THR A 190 -0.02 7.21 22.69
N ARG A 191 -1.12 7.74 23.26
CA ARG A 191 -2.47 7.14 23.21
C ARG A 191 -2.57 5.69 23.72
N VAL A 192 -1.58 5.21 24.47
CA VAL A 192 -1.44 3.82 24.93
C VAL A 192 -2.71 3.30 25.61
N SER A 193 -3.29 4.06 26.54
CA SER A 193 -4.50 3.65 27.26
C SER A 193 -5.72 3.53 26.35
N LEU A 194 -5.85 4.40 25.36
CA LEU A 194 -6.95 4.35 24.39
C LEU A 194 -6.77 3.17 23.43
N LEU A 195 -5.56 2.98 22.89
CA LEU A 195 -5.25 1.87 22.00
C LEU A 195 -5.44 0.51 22.70
N SER A 196 -5.03 0.40 23.97
CA SER A 196 -5.29 -0.78 24.80
C SER A 196 -6.78 -1.06 24.92
N ARG A 197 -7.59 -0.06 25.27
CA ARG A 197 -9.06 -0.22 25.39
C ARG A 197 -9.70 -0.68 24.09
N ILE A 198 -9.26 -0.15 22.95
CA ILE A 198 -9.76 -0.57 21.64
C ILE A 198 -9.33 -2.01 21.35
N SER A 199 -8.07 -2.37 21.63
CA SER A 199 -7.57 -3.75 21.44
C SER A 199 -8.31 -4.76 22.34
N ASP A 200 -8.65 -4.38 23.57
CA ASP A 200 -9.43 -5.23 24.45
C ASP A 200 -10.85 -5.42 23.89
N TRP A 201 -11.47 -4.33 23.41
CA TRP A 201 -12.76 -4.39 22.74
C TRP A 201 -12.74 -5.28 21.49
N THR A 202 -11.69 -5.22 20.66
CA THR A 202 -11.61 -6.08 19.47
C THR A 202 -11.54 -7.56 19.84
N LYS A 203 -10.87 -7.90 20.94
CA LYS A 203 -10.68 -9.27 21.43
C LYS A 203 -11.85 -9.86 22.20
N THR A 204 -12.83 -9.07 22.65
CA THR A 204 -14.02 -9.59 23.33
C THR A 204 -14.76 -10.56 22.42
N THR A 205 -14.89 -11.82 22.86
CA THR A 205 -15.54 -12.94 22.14
C THR A 205 -16.99 -13.17 22.56
N ASP A 206 -17.41 -12.65 23.72
CA ASP A 206 -18.79 -12.70 24.17
C ASP A 206 -19.64 -11.66 23.42
N ILE A 207 -20.33 -12.13 22.37
CA ILE A 207 -21.18 -11.31 21.50
C ILE A 207 -22.38 -10.75 22.28
N SER A 208 -22.83 -11.41 23.37
CA SER A 208 -23.95 -10.92 24.19
C SER A 208 -23.58 -9.74 25.09
N ALA A 209 -22.28 -9.59 25.38
CA ALA A 209 -21.72 -8.51 26.19
C ALA A 209 -21.02 -7.42 25.37
N LYS A 210 -20.94 -7.56 24.04
CA LYS A 210 -20.16 -6.68 23.16
C LYS A 210 -21.06 -5.81 22.29
N GLU A 211 -20.85 -4.50 22.35
CA GLU A 211 -21.34 -3.60 21.30
C GLU A 211 -20.54 -3.84 20.01
N PRO A 212 -21.18 -4.17 18.87
CA PRO A 212 -20.47 -4.52 17.63
C PRO A 212 -19.80 -3.33 16.95
N VAL A 213 -20.00 -2.11 17.47
CA VAL A 213 -19.46 -0.86 16.92
C VAL A 213 -18.71 -0.11 18.01
N TYR A 214 -17.47 0.27 17.74
CA TYR A 214 -16.70 1.19 18.60
C TYR A 214 -16.71 2.59 17.98
N TRP A 215 -17.29 3.56 18.67
CA TRP A 215 -17.36 4.95 18.19
C TRP A 215 -16.19 5.79 18.72
N LEU A 216 -15.22 6.09 17.86
CA LEU A 216 -14.09 6.95 18.21
C LEU A 216 -14.41 8.42 17.93
N THR A 217 -14.63 9.20 18.99
CA THR A 217 -14.89 10.65 18.89
C THR A 217 -13.78 11.49 19.50
N GLY A 218 -13.71 12.74 19.07
CA GLY A 218 -12.74 13.71 19.56
C GLY A 218 -12.68 14.95 18.68
N PRO A 219 -12.09 16.05 19.17
CA PRO A 219 -12.00 17.30 18.43
C PRO A 219 -11.22 17.14 17.11
N ALA A 220 -11.39 18.10 16.20
CA ALA A 220 -10.58 18.18 14.98
C ALA A 220 -9.09 18.27 15.36
N GLY A 221 -8.23 17.59 14.58
CA GLY A 221 -6.79 17.55 14.87
C GLY A 221 -6.36 16.64 16.03
N ALA A 222 -7.29 15.95 16.71
CA ALA A 222 -6.93 15.04 17.81
C ALA A 222 -6.16 13.76 17.40
N GLY A 223 -6.01 13.52 16.10
CA GLY A 223 -5.36 12.33 15.55
C GLY A 223 -6.27 11.11 15.44
N LYS A 224 -7.57 11.28 15.19
CA LYS A 224 -8.53 10.16 15.07
C LYS A 224 -8.17 9.21 13.93
N SER A 225 -7.89 9.74 12.75
CA SER A 225 -7.42 8.97 11.59
C SER A 225 -6.14 8.19 11.89
N THR A 226 -5.20 8.82 12.60
CA THR A 226 -3.96 8.19 13.07
C THR A 226 -4.25 7.03 14.02
N ILE A 227 -5.21 7.17 14.94
CA ILE A 227 -5.65 6.10 15.84
C ILE A 227 -6.31 4.98 15.02
N ALA A 228 -7.18 5.29 14.07
CA ALA A 228 -7.83 4.31 13.21
C ALA A 228 -6.81 3.48 12.40
N CYS A 229 -5.81 4.14 11.81
CA CYS A 229 -4.71 3.46 11.13
C CYS A 229 -3.91 2.55 12.07
N THR A 230 -3.61 3.04 13.28
CA THR A 230 -2.88 2.26 14.30
C THR A 230 -3.66 1.02 14.73
N VAL A 231 -4.97 1.15 14.96
CA VAL A 231 -5.84 0.04 15.35
C VAL A 231 -5.91 -1.00 14.23
N ALA A 232 -6.13 -0.56 12.98
CA ALA A 232 -6.16 -1.45 11.83
C ALA A 232 -4.84 -2.23 11.70
N ARG A 233 -3.69 -1.53 11.86
CA ARG A 233 -2.37 -2.14 11.82
C ARG A 233 -2.15 -3.13 12.95
N GLN A 234 -2.43 -2.75 14.19
CA GLN A 234 -2.27 -3.64 15.36
C GLN A 234 -3.13 -4.89 15.26
N ALA A 235 -4.37 -4.77 14.78
CA ALA A 235 -5.25 -5.91 14.57
C ALA A 235 -4.70 -6.85 13.49
N GLN A 236 -4.18 -6.30 12.38
CA GLN A 236 -3.55 -7.07 11.32
C GLN A 236 -2.28 -7.79 11.82
N ASP A 237 -1.41 -7.11 12.56
CA ASP A 237 -0.20 -7.68 13.17
C ASP A 237 -0.53 -8.78 14.19
N GLN A 238 -1.73 -8.73 14.80
CA GLN A 238 -2.27 -9.77 15.68
C GLN A 238 -2.93 -10.93 14.94
N GLY A 239 -2.92 -10.93 13.60
CA GLY A 239 -3.51 -11.97 12.76
C GLY A 239 -5.04 -11.90 12.63
N MET A 240 -5.65 -10.76 12.97
CA MET A 240 -7.08 -10.56 12.74
C MET A 240 -7.36 -10.29 11.26
N THR A 241 -8.53 -10.71 10.78
CA THR A 241 -9.04 -10.32 9.47
C THR A 241 -9.53 -8.87 9.54
N VAL A 242 -8.84 -7.95 8.86
CA VAL A 242 -9.12 -6.51 8.89
C VAL A 242 -9.47 -6.02 7.50
N SER A 243 -10.58 -5.28 7.37
CA SER A 243 -10.92 -4.51 6.17
C SER A 243 -11.05 -3.04 6.56
N CYS A 244 -10.69 -2.12 5.67
CA CYS A 244 -10.68 -0.70 6.00
C CYS A 244 -11.17 0.20 4.86
N PHE A 245 -11.78 1.32 5.23
CA PHE A 245 -12.10 2.40 4.30
C PHE A 245 -11.86 3.76 4.97
N PHE A 246 -10.91 4.51 4.44
CA PHE A 246 -10.57 5.86 4.88
C PHE A 246 -11.21 6.85 3.91
N LEU A 247 -12.31 7.47 4.35
CA LEU A 247 -12.96 8.55 3.61
C LEU A 247 -12.01 9.75 3.53
N HIS A 248 -12.16 10.57 2.51
CA HIS A 248 -11.39 11.81 2.41
C HIS A 248 -12.29 12.91 1.90
N ARG A 249 -12.40 13.99 2.68
CA ARG A 249 -13.29 15.11 2.35
C ARG A 249 -13.01 15.63 0.94
N ASP A 250 -11.78 15.87 0.52
CA ASP A 250 -11.57 16.51 -0.79
C ASP A 250 -11.70 15.59 -2.02
N SER A 251 -12.18 14.35 -1.85
CA SER A 251 -12.36 13.40 -2.97
C SER A 251 -13.83 12.99 -3.10
N HIS A 252 -14.49 13.52 -4.13
CA HIS A 252 -15.91 13.26 -4.40
C HIS A 252 -16.20 11.75 -4.55
N ASP A 253 -15.32 11.00 -5.21
CA ASP A 253 -15.44 9.54 -5.36
C ASP A 253 -15.28 8.77 -4.04
N ARG A 254 -14.69 9.40 -3.00
CA ARG A 254 -14.57 8.83 -1.65
C ARG A 254 -15.70 9.23 -0.72
N ARG A 255 -16.73 9.93 -1.19
CA ARG A 255 -17.91 10.28 -0.38
C ARG A 255 -19.17 9.53 -0.79
N ASP A 256 -19.15 8.82 -1.92
CA ASP A 256 -20.31 8.04 -2.34
C ASP A 256 -20.43 6.77 -1.46
N PRO A 257 -21.46 6.65 -0.62
CA PRO A 257 -21.64 5.50 0.25
C PRO A 257 -21.76 4.20 -0.55
N HIS A 258 -22.26 4.21 -1.78
CA HIS A 258 -22.33 3.01 -2.62
C HIS A 258 -20.93 2.54 -3.06
N LEU A 259 -19.99 3.46 -3.29
CA LEU A 259 -18.61 3.12 -3.64
C LEU A 259 -17.80 2.65 -2.42
N VAL A 260 -18.16 3.10 -1.22
CA VAL A 260 -17.63 2.54 0.03
C VAL A 260 -18.00 1.07 0.12
N VAL A 261 -19.27 0.72 -0.09
CA VAL A 261 -19.74 -0.67 -0.06
C VAL A 261 -19.04 -1.52 -1.11
N ASP A 262 -18.94 -1.05 -2.35
CA ASP A 262 -18.27 -1.80 -3.43
C ASP A 262 -16.79 -2.06 -3.11
N SER A 263 -16.10 -1.06 -2.60
CA SER A 263 -14.68 -1.16 -2.24
C SER A 263 -14.45 -2.08 -1.04
N LEU A 264 -15.35 -2.06 -0.06
CA LEU A 264 -15.30 -2.96 1.09
C LEU A 264 -15.61 -4.40 0.69
N ALA A 265 -16.64 -4.62 -0.13
CA ALA A 265 -16.99 -5.94 -0.64
C ALA A 265 -15.83 -6.56 -1.42
N PHE A 266 -15.20 -5.76 -2.29
CA PHE A 266 -14.01 -6.21 -3.03
C PHE A 266 -12.86 -6.60 -2.09
N GLN A 267 -12.59 -5.81 -1.05
CA GLN A 267 -11.57 -6.15 -0.04
C GLN A 267 -11.91 -7.42 0.73
N LEU A 268 -13.16 -7.58 1.17
CA LEU A 268 -13.62 -8.75 1.92
C LEU A 268 -13.50 -10.03 1.09
N ALA A 269 -13.80 -9.97 -0.21
CA ALA A 269 -13.57 -11.08 -1.12
C ALA A 269 -12.08 -11.48 -1.23
N HIS A 270 -11.15 -10.56 -1.00
CA HIS A 270 -9.71 -10.88 -1.00
C HIS A 270 -9.20 -11.46 0.32
N LEU A 271 -10.00 -11.34 1.38
CA LEU A 271 -9.69 -11.82 2.72
C LEU A 271 -10.10 -13.28 2.91
N ASP A 272 -11.25 -13.66 2.35
CA ASP A 272 -11.79 -15.00 2.49
C ASP A 272 -12.55 -15.46 1.23
N VAL A 273 -12.39 -16.74 0.89
CA VAL A 273 -12.90 -17.33 -0.35
C VAL A 273 -14.38 -17.63 -0.20
N GLY A 274 -14.81 -18.05 1.01
CA GLY A 274 -16.22 -18.23 1.31
C GLY A 274 -16.98 -16.91 1.23
N ILE A 275 -16.39 -15.82 1.72
CA ILE A 275 -16.94 -14.47 1.50
C ILE A 275 -16.98 -14.14 0.00
N ALA A 276 -15.89 -14.39 -0.73
CA ALA A 276 -15.83 -14.09 -2.16
C ALA A 276 -16.90 -14.83 -2.95
N ASP A 277 -17.11 -16.12 -2.67
CA ASP A 277 -18.14 -16.95 -3.28
C ASP A 277 -19.52 -16.38 -3.03
N LYS A 278 -19.81 -15.94 -1.81
CA LYS A 278 -21.10 -15.34 -1.43
C LYS A 278 -21.35 -14.00 -2.09
N ILE A 279 -20.31 -13.17 -2.22
CA ILE A 279 -20.41 -11.91 -2.96
C ILE A 279 -20.67 -12.19 -4.43
N VAL A 280 -19.97 -13.16 -5.03
CA VAL A 280 -20.17 -13.57 -6.42
C VAL A 280 -21.59 -14.11 -6.63
N GLU A 281 -22.07 -14.97 -5.74
CA GLU A 281 -23.45 -15.51 -5.75
C GLU A 281 -24.48 -14.38 -5.70
N ALA A 282 -24.30 -13.41 -4.79
CA ALA A 282 -25.19 -12.25 -4.70
C ALA A 282 -25.19 -11.41 -5.99
N LEU A 283 -24.02 -11.17 -6.58
CA LEU A 283 -23.90 -10.41 -7.84
C LEU A 283 -24.49 -11.15 -9.06
N MET A 284 -24.52 -12.48 -9.04
CA MET A 284 -25.14 -13.30 -10.08
C MET A 284 -26.67 -13.35 -9.93
N ASN A 285 -27.16 -13.50 -8.69
CA ASN A 285 -28.59 -13.58 -8.40
C ASN A 285 -29.28 -12.22 -8.53
N TYR A 286 -28.56 -11.13 -8.29
CA TYR A 286 -29.07 -9.76 -8.33
C TYR A 286 -28.17 -8.87 -9.22
N PRO A 287 -28.27 -8.96 -10.57
CA PRO A 287 -27.37 -8.24 -11.48
C PRO A 287 -27.43 -6.71 -11.37
N ASP A 288 -28.54 -6.18 -10.88
CA ASP A 288 -28.85 -4.76 -10.66
C ASP A 288 -28.43 -4.24 -9.27
N LEU A 289 -27.96 -5.12 -8.38
CA LEU A 289 -27.56 -4.79 -7.01
C LEU A 289 -26.49 -3.70 -6.92
N VAL A 290 -25.52 -3.71 -7.84
CA VAL A 290 -24.45 -2.69 -7.89
C VAL A 290 -25.01 -1.31 -8.20
N SER A 291 -25.96 -1.23 -9.12
CA SER A 291 -26.66 -0.02 -9.54
C SER A 291 -27.88 0.32 -8.67
N SER A 292 -28.18 -0.50 -7.66
CA SER A 292 -29.36 -0.31 -6.83
C SER A 292 -29.25 0.99 -6.02
N PRO A 293 -30.30 1.82 -6.00
CA PRO A 293 -30.36 2.99 -5.14
C PRO A 293 -30.56 2.61 -3.66
N GLY A 294 -30.93 1.36 -3.37
CA GLY A 294 -31.11 0.86 -2.01
C GLY A 294 -29.77 0.58 -1.32
N PHE A 295 -29.26 1.56 -0.58
CA PHE A 295 -28.01 1.39 0.19
C PHE A 295 -28.06 0.21 1.17
N TYR A 296 -29.17 0.08 1.92
CA TYR A 296 -29.33 -0.98 2.90
C TYR A 296 -29.27 -2.38 2.27
N ASP A 297 -29.99 -2.59 1.16
CA ASP A 297 -30.01 -3.87 0.47
C ASP A 297 -28.62 -4.21 -0.09
N LYS A 298 -27.95 -3.22 -0.69
CA LYS A 298 -26.58 -3.38 -1.20
C LYS A 298 -25.60 -3.73 -0.08
N PHE A 299 -25.65 -3.02 1.04
CA PHE A 299 -24.80 -3.28 2.20
C PHE A 299 -25.08 -4.66 2.82
N SER A 300 -26.35 -5.02 2.98
CA SER A 300 -26.75 -6.33 3.51
C SER A 300 -26.21 -7.46 2.65
N LYS A 301 -26.46 -7.40 1.34
CA LYS A 301 -26.12 -8.46 0.39
C LYS A 301 -24.63 -8.59 0.08
N LEU A 302 -23.89 -7.49 0.07
CA LEU A 302 -22.47 -7.50 -0.29
C LEU A 302 -21.51 -7.56 0.91
N ILE A 303 -21.97 -7.20 2.12
CA ILE A 303 -21.12 -7.14 3.32
C ILE A 303 -21.66 -8.04 4.42
N VAL A 304 -22.89 -7.80 4.89
CA VAL A 304 -23.41 -8.42 6.12
C VAL A 304 -23.65 -9.92 5.94
N GLU A 305 -24.39 -10.31 4.90
CA GLU A 305 -24.73 -11.71 4.64
C GLU A 305 -23.47 -12.55 4.35
N PRO A 306 -22.54 -12.14 3.45
CA PRO A 306 -21.30 -12.89 3.20
C PRO A 306 -20.43 -13.07 4.46
N VAL A 307 -20.26 -12.03 5.28
CA VAL A 307 -19.46 -12.11 6.51
C VAL A 307 -20.13 -13.00 7.56
N LYS A 308 -21.46 -12.92 7.70
CA LYS A 308 -22.20 -13.74 8.66
C LYS A 308 -22.17 -15.22 8.27
N GLU A 309 -22.30 -15.54 6.99
CA GLU A 309 -22.32 -16.92 6.49
C GLU A 309 -20.93 -17.58 6.49
N SER A 310 -19.87 -16.82 6.26
CA SER A 310 -18.49 -17.33 6.34
C SER A 310 -18.06 -17.71 7.76
N GLY A 311 -18.74 -17.18 8.80
CA GLY A 311 -18.44 -17.48 10.19
C GLY A 311 -17.11 -16.89 10.69
N ILE A 312 -16.46 -16.03 9.89
CA ILE A 312 -15.22 -15.37 10.27
C ILE A 312 -15.49 -14.06 11.00
N ALA A 313 -14.65 -13.73 11.97
CA ALA A 313 -14.69 -12.42 12.61
C ALA A 313 -13.87 -11.42 11.76
N VAL A 314 -14.51 -10.32 11.34
CA VAL A 314 -13.84 -9.24 10.60
C VAL A 314 -13.88 -7.95 11.41
N LEU A 315 -12.72 -7.30 11.55
CA LEU A 315 -12.67 -5.92 12.02
C LEU A 315 -12.78 -4.97 10.82
N LEU A 316 -13.88 -4.23 10.77
CA LEU A 316 -14.09 -3.18 9.77
C LEU A 316 -13.75 -1.82 10.36
N VAL A 317 -12.74 -1.15 9.80
CA VAL A 317 -12.33 0.20 10.23
C VAL A 317 -12.78 1.22 9.18
N ILE A 318 -13.69 2.12 9.57
CA ILE A 318 -14.14 3.22 8.72
C ILE A 318 -13.74 4.53 9.39
N ASP A 319 -12.96 5.35 8.70
CA ASP A 319 -12.50 6.65 9.18
C ASP A 319 -13.16 7.79 8.41
N ASP A 320 -13.31 8.95 9.06
CA ASP A 320 -13.95 10.15 8.52
C ASP A 320 -15.41 9.94 8.06
N LEU A 321 -16.20 9.16 8.82
CA LEU A 321 -17.63 8.91 8.51
C LEU A 321 -18.46 10.20 8.40
N ASP A 322 -18.00 11.29 9.01
CA ASP A 322 -18.62 12.62 8.91
C ASP A 322 -18.37 13.32 7.56
N ALA A 323 -17.64 12.68 6.64
CA ALA A 323 -17.41 13.14 5.27
C ALA A 323 -18.41 12.55 4.25
N LEU A 324 -19.22 11.56 4.63
CA LEU A 324 -20.31 11.00 3.82
C LEU A 324 -21.46 12.00 3.64
#